data_AF-A0A9X1PMH4-F1
#
_entry.id   AF-A0A9X1PMH4-F1
#
_cell.length_a   1.000
_cell.length_b   1.000
_cell.length_c   1.000
_cell.angle_alpha   90.00
_cell.angle_beta   90.00
_cell.angle_gamma   90.00
#
_symmetry.space_group_name_H-M   'P 1'
#
loop_
_entity.id
_entity.type
_entity.pdbx_description
1 polymer ?
#
loop_
_entity_poly.entity_id
_entity_poly.type
_entity_poly.pdbx_seq_one_letter_code
_entity_poly.pdbx_strand_id
1 'polypeptide(L)' 'METRKLPEDNAQVSFTDLQGIRRKGIYNAKLHGFQEDIDQEIPKESQFAYPEGDIDTWEYLAIDP' A
#
# COMPACT_ATOMS: atom_id res chain seq x y z
N MET A 1 -20.25 -10.80 -1.23
CA MET A 1 -19.29 -9.72 -0.95
C MET A 1 -17.96 -10.40 -0.78
N GLU A 2 -17.14 -10.46 -1.83
CA GLU A 2 -15.77 -10.94 -1.67
C GLU A 2 -15.08 -9.94 -0.76
N THR A 3 -14.77 -10.37 0.46
CA THR A 3 -13.84 -9.63 1.30
C THR A 3 -12.55 -9.56 0.49
N ARG A 4 -12.24 -8.38 -0.06
CA ARG A 4 -10.89 -8.08 -0.52
C ARG A 4 -10.02 -8.35 0.70
N LYS A 5 -9.39 -9.53 0.76
CA LYS A 5 -8.45 -9.84 1.83
C LYS A 5 -7.45 -8.71 1.80
N LEU A 6 -7.16 -8.13 2.95
CA LEU A 6 -6.11 -7.12 3.04
C LEU A 6 -4.78 -7.85 3.20
N PRO A 7 -3.65 -7.24 2.80
CA PRO A 7 -2.33 -7.81 3.03
C PRO A 7 -2.07 -7.99 4.53
N GLU A 8 -1.02 -8.74 4.86
CA GLU A 8 -0.50 -8.80 6.23
C GLU A 8 0.10 -7.44 6.65
N ASP A 9 0.12 -7.16 7.95
CA ASP A 9 0.71 -5.91 8.46
C ASP A 9 2.20 -5.83 8.07
N ASN A 10 2.62 -4.67 7.57
CA ASN A 10 3.93 -4.39 6.98
C ASN A 10 4.26 -5.20 5.71
N ALA A 11 3.26 -5.77 5.03
CA ALA A 11 3.49 -6.44 3.75
C ALA A 11 3.83 -5.43 2.65
N GLN A 12 4.90 -5.72 1.90
CA GLN A 12 5.25 -4.99 0.68
C GLN A 12 4.35 -5.40 -0.47
N VAL A 13 3.67 -4.41 -1.03
CA VAL A 13 2.65 -4.61 -2.06
C VAL A 13 2.75 -3.51 -3.12
N SER A 14 2.32 -3.85 -4.33
CA SER A 14 1.95 -2.85 -5.32
C SER A 14 0.45 -2.62 -5.22
N PHE A 15 0.01 -1.38 -5.14
CA PHE A 15 -1.41 -1.03 -5.02
C PHE A 15 -1.80 0.01 -6.07
N THR A 16 -3.06 -0.04 -6.50
CA THR A 16 -3.64 0.87 -7.49
C THR A 16 -4.76 1.64 -6.82
N ASP A 17 -4.70 2.97 -6.87
CA ASP A 17 -5.76 3.82 -6.33
C ASP A 17 -7.02 3.83 -7.23
N LEU A 18 -8.09 4.47 -6.75
CA LEU A 18 -9.33 4.65 -7.53
C LEU A 18 -9.14 5.51 -8.81
N GLN A 19 -8.03 6.22 -8.95
CA GLN A 19 -7.68 6.97 -10.15
C GLN A 19 -6.93 6.11 -11.18
N GLY A 20 -6.65 4.84 -10.86
CA GLY A 20 -5.89 3.92 -11.71
C GLY A 20 -4.37 4.08 -11.62
N ILE A 21 -3.88 4.85 -10.64
CA ILE A 21 -2.44 5.09 -10.47
C ILE A 21 -1.85 3.97 -9.62
N ARG A 22 -0.96 3.19 -10.25
CA ARG A 22 -0.22 2.10 -9.60
C ARG A 22 1.00 2.63 -8.85
N ARG A 23 1.14 2.24 -7.60
CA ARG A 23 2.24 2.59 -6.69
C ARG A 23 2.80 1.34 -6.01
N LYS A 24 3.91 1.51 -5.31
CA LYS A 24 4.53 0.50 -4.45
C LYS A 24 4.59 1.02 -3.04
N GLY A 25 4.41 0.14 -2.08
CA GLY A 25 4.40 0.54 -0.69
C GLY A 25 4.21 -0.61 0.26
N ILE A 26 3.92 -0.24 1.50
CA ILE A 26 3.76 -1.16 2.62
C ILE A 26 2.35 -1.02 3.15
N TYR A 27 1.64 -2.13 3.33
CA TYR A 27 0.34 -2.11 4.02
C TYR A 27 0.55 -1.95 5.53
N ASN A 28 -0.17 -1.02 6.14
CA ASN A 28 -0.14 -0.76 7.57
C ASN A 28 -1.53 -0.99 8.17
N ALA A 29 -1.69 -2.09 8.89
CA ALA A 29 -2.96 -2.49 9.47
C ALA A 29 -3.43 -1.54 10.58
N LYS A 30 -2.51 -0.84 11.27
CA LYS A 30 -2.88 0.14 12.31
C LYS A 30 -3.47 1.41 11.72
N LEU A 31 -3.06 1.77 10.50
CA LEU A 31 -3.56 2.94 9.78
C LEU A 31 -4.71 2.59 8.82
N HIS A 32 -5.04 1.30 8.67
CA HIS A 32 -6.00 0.81 7.68
C HIS A 32 -5.70 1.35 6.27
N GLY A 33 -4.43 1.30 5.86
CA GLY A 33 -4.00 1.92 4.61
C GLY A 33 -2.62 1.48 4.13
N PHE A 34 -2.29 1.91 2.93
CA PHE A 34 -1.05 1.64 2.21
C PHE A 34 -0.14 2.86 2.28
N GLN A 35 1.08 2.68 2.75
CA GLN A 35 2.11 3.72 2.80
C GLN A 35 2.99 3.60 1.57
N GLU A 36 3.04 4.64 0.75
CA GLU A 36 3.92 4.65 -0.43
C GLU A 36 5.40 4.64 -0.01
N ASP A 37 6.15 3.69 -0.58
CA ASP A 37 7.60 3.60 -0.38
C ASP A 37 8.25 4.61 -1.34
N ILE A 38 8.41 5.83 -0.85
CA ILE A 38 9.14 6.88 -1.53
C ILE A 38 10.60 6.72 -1.12
N ASP A 39 11.45 6.29 -2.06
CA ASP A 39 12.91 6.12 -1.94
C ASP A 39 13.66 7.46 -1.72
N GLN A 40 13.00 8.45 -1.13
CA GLN A 40 13.53 9.76 -0.83
C GLN A 40 13.67 9.91 0.69
N GLU A 41 14.77 10.53 1.12
CA GLU A 41 15.08 11.00 2.48
C GLU A 41 14.07 12.05 3.01
N ILE A 42 12.78 11.89 2.73
CA ILE A 42 11.72 12.73 3.25
C ILE A 42 11.46 12.26 4.69
N PRO A 43 11.35 13.19 5.66
CA PRO A 43 11.00 12.83 7.03
C PRO A 43 9.75 11.93 7.05
N LYS A 44 9.80 10.85 7.84
CA LYS A 44 8.78 9.79 7.95
C LYS A 44 7.34 10.30 8.16
N GLU A 45 7.19 11.55 8.59
CA GLU A 45 5.91 12.23 8.80
C GLU A 45 5.18 12.61 7.48
N SER A 46 5.87 12.57 6.33
CA SER A 46 5.30 12.88 5.01
C SER A 46 5.13 11.66 4.10
N GLN A 47 5.15 10.43 4.64
CA GLN A 47 4.78 9.26 3.84
C GLN A 47 3.30 9.35 3.47
N PHE A 48 3.01 9.43 2.17
CA PHE A 48 1.64 9.43 1.67
C PHE A 48 0.95 8.12 2.08
N ALA A 49 -0.01 8.22 2.99
CA ALA A 49 -0.85 7.11 3.41
C ALA A 49 -2.16 7.12 2.60
N TYR A 50 -2.42 6.02 1.91
CA TYR A 50 -3.60 5.81 1.10
C TYR A 50 -4.55 4.87 1.85
N PRO A 51 -5.75 5.31 2.25
CA PRO A 51 -6.68 4.46 2.99
C PRO A 51 -7.16 3.29 2.13
N GLU A 52 -7.49 2.16 2.75
CA GLU A 52 -7.95 0.96 2.05
C GLU A 52 -9.18 1.19 1.16
N GLY A 53 -10.03 2.17 1.50
CA GLY A 53 -11.20 2.57 0.71
C GLY A 53 -10.85 3.30 -0.59
N ASP A 54 -9.65 3.87 -0.69
CA ASP A 54 -9.16 4.57 -1.87
C ASP A 54 -8.31 3.66 -2.78
N ILE A 55 -8.20 2.37 -2.43
CA ILE A 55 -7.46 1.37 -3.20
C ILE A 55 -8.43 0.47 -3.95
N ASP A 56 -8.27 0.42 -5.27
CA ASP A 56 -9.05 -0.48 -6.12
C ASP A 56 -8.49 -1.91 -6.08
N THR A 57 -7.18 -2.05 -6.29
CA THR A 57 -6.50 -3.36 -6.34
C THR A 57 -5.13 -3.31 -5.69
N TRP A 58 -4.66 -4.46 -5.20
CA TRP A 58 -3.31 -4.61 -4.66
C TRP A 58 -2.76 -6.01 -4.96
N GLU A 59 -1.44 -6.14 -5.02
CA GLU A 59 -0.70 -7.38 -5.29
C GLU A 59 0.58 -7.43 -4.44
N TYR A 60 0.97 -8.61 -3.94
CA TYR A 60 2.27 -8.77 -3.27
C TYR A 60 3.42 -8.48 -4.24
N LEU A 61 4.43 -7.74 -3.76
CA LEU A 61 5.69 -7.64 -4.51
C LEU A 61 6.42 -8.98 -4.36
N ALA A 62 6.70 -9.64 -5.49
CA ALA A 62 7.52 -10.84 -5.48
C ALA A 62 8.88 -10.48 -4.86
N ILE A 63 9.17 -11.07 -3.71
CA ILE A 63 10.52 -11.04 -3.13
C ILE A 63 11.31 -12.04 -3.98
N ASP A 64 12.15 -11.53 -4.88
CA ASP A 64 13.10 -12.36 -5.62
C ASP A 64 14.05 -13.00 -4.57
N PRO A 65 14.13 -14.34 -4.49
CA PRO A 65 14.83 -15.06 -3.42
C PRO A 65 16.36 -14.98 -3.48
#